data_AF-A0A9D2BZR8-F1
#
_entry.id   AF-A0A9D2BZR8-F1
#
_cell.length_a   1.000
_cell.length_b   1.000
_cell.length_c   1.000
_cell.angle_alpha   90.00
_cell.angle_beta   90.00
_cell.angle_gamma   90.00
#
_symmetry.space_group_name_H-M   'P 1'
#
loop_
_entity.id
_entity.type
_entity.pdbx_description
1 polymer ?
#
loop_
_entity_poly.entity_id
_entity_poly.type
_entity_poly.pdbx_seq_one_letter_code
_entity_poly.pdbx_strand_id
1 'polypeptide(L)'
;MEEIYLPVLSHFQNENFWTASAGRMRYRVEPKDGTLVAQVWEGPFGYALSEVEETASFPLSGPGLEELRAWVGRWSAAINARPPRSLAENLERRAALQVQKAQNPEENA
;
A
#
# COMPACT_ATOMS: atom_id res chain seq x y z
N MET A 1 11.90 1.00 -15.01
CA MET A 1 11.03 0.50 -13.93
C MET A 1 11.73 0.85 -12.65
N GLU A 2 11.07 1.57 -11.75
CA GLU A 2 11.65 1.86 -10.44
C GLU A 2 11.77 0.54 -9.66
N GLU A 3 12.90 0.34 -9.00
CA GLU A 3 13.20 -0.93 -8.36
C GLU A 3 12.36 -1.09 -7.09
N ILE A 4 11.54 -2.14 -7.05
CA ILE A 4 10.71 -2.44 -5.88
C ILE A 4 11.58 -3.00 -4.78
N TYR A 5 11.60 -2.30 -3.65
CA TYR A 5 12.32 -2.73 -2.47
C TYR A 5 11.38 -3.36 -1.44
N LEU A 6 11.74 -4.55 -0.98
CA LEU A 6 11.16 -5.19 0.19
C LEU A 6 12.29 -5.62 1.12
N PRO A 7 12.16 -5.41 2.45
CA PRO A 7 13.07 -5.97 3.42
C PRO A 7 13.17 -7.50 3.32
N VAL A 8 14.24 -8.03 3.91
CA VAL A 8 14.42 -9.48 4.09
C VAL A 8 13.39 -10.04 5.09
N LEU A 9 13.15 -11.35 5.04
CA LEU A 9 12.13 -12.02 5.86
C LEU A 9 12.29 -11.75 7.38
N SER A 10 13.52 -11.68 7.89
CA SER A 10 13.78 -11.44 9.31
C SER A 10 13.28 -10.07 9.80
N HIS A 11 13.17 -9.07 8.93
CA HIS A 11 12.53 -7.79 9.25
C HIS A 11 11.11 -8.00 9.74
N PHE A 12 10.34 -8.79 8.99
CA PHE A 12 8.93 -9.07 9.27
C PHE A 12 8.73 -10.10 10.38
N GLN A 13 9.64 -11.08 10.51
CA GLN A 13 9.62 -12.02 11.64
C GLN A 13 9.84 -11.32 12.98
N ASN A 14 10.53 -10.18 12.97
CA ASN A 14 10.70 -9.30 14.12
C ASN A 14 9.55 -8.30 14.27
N GLU A 15 8.38 -8.59 13.68
CA GLU A 15 7.14 -7.82 13.80
C GLU A 15 7.24 -6.37 13.29
N ASN A 16 8.25 -6.06 12.48
CA ASN A 16 8.39 -4.72 11.90
C ASN A 16 7.51 -4.58 10.66
N PHE A 17 6.71 -3.52 10.62
CA PHE A 17 6.03 -3.10 9.41
C PHE A 17 7.01 -2.45 8.42
N TRP A 18 6.60 -2.38 7.16
CA TRP A 18 7.34 -1.72 6.09
C TRP A 18 6.43 -0.80 5.30
N THR A 19 6.92 0.38 4.93
CA THR A 19 6.22 1.30 4.03
C THR A 19 7.20 1.84 3.00
N ALA A 20 6.80 1.87 1.74
CA ALA A 20 7.64 2.38 0.67
C ALA A 20 6.80 2.87 -0.52
N SER A 21 7.50 3.37 -1.53
CA SER A 21 6.92 3.81 -2.79
C SER A 21 7.67 3.22 -3.96
N ALA A 22 6.95 2.97 -5.06
CA ALA A 22 7.53 2.73 -6.37
C ALA A 22 6.76 3.58 -7.38
N GLY A 23 7.33 4.71 -7.75
CA GLY A 23 6.71 5.77 -8.54
C GLY A 23 5.56 6.42 -7.78
N ARG A 24 4.39 6.45 -8.43
CA ARG A 24 3.15 6.94 -7.82
C ARG A 24 2.49 5.92 -6.89
N MET A 25 2.86 4.64 -6.97
CA MET A 25 2.34 3.64 -6.04
C MET A 25 3.01 3.81 -4.68
N ARG A 26 2.19 3.72 -3.62
CA ARG A 26 2.60 3.53 -2.24
C ARG A 26 2.15 2.15 -1.78
N TYR A 27 2.92 1.55 -0.88
CA TYR A 27 2.55 0.27 -0.28
C TYR A 27 3.00 0.18 1.17
N ARG A 28 2.23 -0.58 1.95
CA ARG A 28 2.50 -0.93 3.34
C ARG A 28 2.41 -2.43 3.48
N VAL A 29 3.32 -3.02 4.25
CA VAL A 29 3.31 -4.44 4.59
C VAL A 29 3.42 -4.55 6.10
N GLU A 30 2.50 -5.28 6.71
CA GLU A 30 2.44 -5.48 8.15
C GLU A 30 2.41 -6.97 8.46
N PRO A 31 3.35 -7.50 9.25
CA PRO A 31 3.28 -8.87 9.72
C PRO A 31 2.18 -9.00 10.79
N LYS A 32 1.27 -9.95 10.62
CA LYS A 32 0.20 -10.24 11.58
C LYS A 32 -0.17 -11.72 11.56
N ASP A 33 -0.18 -12.35 12.74
CA ASP A 33 -0.66 -13.73 12.93
C ASP A 33 -0.05 -14.76 11.94
N GLY A 34 1.26 -14.65 11.67
CA GLY A 34 1.96 -15.53 10.73
C GLY A 34 1.74 -15.21 9.25
N THR A 35 1.17 -14.04 8.94
CA THR A 35 0.93 -13.55 7.59
C THR A 35 1.57 -12.17 7.37
N LEU A 36 1.79 -11.81 6.11
CA LEU A 36 2.18 -10.49 5.64
C LEU A 36 0.94 -9.85 5.00
N VAL A 37 0.35 -8.87 5.67
CA VAL A 37 -0.78 -8.10 5.15
C VAL A 37 -0.23 -6.90 4.39
N ALA A 38 -0.38 -6.91 3.07
CA ALA A 38 0.09 -5.86 2.19
C ALA A 38 -1.06 -5.04 1.65
N GLN A 39 -0.87 -3.72 1.62
CA GLN A 39 -1.84 -2.75 1.13
C GLN A 39 -1.17 -1.83 0.12
N VAL A 40 -1.88 -1.46 -0.93
CA VAL A 40 -1.42 -0.54 -1.98
C VAL A 40 -2.39 0.62 -2.17
N TRP A 41 -1.85 1.78 -2.52
CA TRP A 41 -2.65 2.93 -2.93
C TRP A 41 -1.85 3.82 -3.87
N GLU A 42 -2.55 4.57 -4.72
CA GLU A 42 -1.93 5.63 -5.49
C GLU A 42 -1.75 6.89 -4.64
N GLY A 43 -0.52 7.44 -4.65
CA GLY A 43 -0.18 8.70 -4.02
C GLY A 43 -0.91 9.92 -4.63
N PRO A 44 -0.52 11.15 -4.24
CA PRO A 44 0.73 11.49 -3.56
C PRO A 44 0.69 11.36 -2.03
N PHE A 45 -0.49 11.12 -1.42
CA PHE A 45 -0.62 11.17 0.04
C PHE A 45 -0.19 9.88 0.74
N GLY A 46 0.05 10.00 2.05
CA GLY A 46 0.30 8.86 2.93
C GLY A 46 -0.97 8.09 3.26
N TYR A 47 -0.81 6.95 3.93
CA TYR A 47 -1.89 6.00 4.25
C TYR A 47 -3.14 6.63 4.87
N ALA A 48 -2.99 7.47 5.91
CA ALA A 48 -4.14 8.07 6.60
C ALA A 48 -5.02 8.97 5.71
N LEU A 49 -4.47 9.46 4.60
CA LEU A 49 -5.07 10.42 3.69
C LEU A 49 -5.34 9.81 2.30
N SER A 50 -5.18 8.49 2.16
CA SER A 50 -5.37 7.78 0.90
C SER A 50 -6.38 6.67 1.07
N GLU A 51 -7.11 6.41 0.00
CA GLU A 51 -7.94 5.23 -0.13
C GLU A 51 -7.04 4.04 -0.49
N VAL A 52 -7.16 2.95 0.27
CA VAL A 52 -6.47 1.71 -0.05
C VAL A 52 -7.17 1.08 -1.25
N GLU A 53 -6.42 0.85 -2.32
CA GLU A 53 -6.96 0.29 -3.56
C GLU A 53 -7.07 -1.23 -3.48
N GLU A 54 -6.18 -1.88 -2.74
CA GLU A 54 -6.19 -3.32 -2.56
C GLU A 54 -5.47 -3.74 -1.28
N THR A 55 -5.96 -4.83 -0.69
CA THR A 55 -5.33 -5.51 0.44
C THR A 55 -5.16 -6.99 0.13
N ALA A 56 -3.94 -7.51 0.27
CA ALA A 56 -3.64 -8.92 0.06
C ALA A 56 -2.84 -9.48 1.24
N SER A 57 -3.03 -10.76 1.55
CA SER A 57 -2.30 -11.46 2.60
C SER A 57 -1.45 -12.57 2.01
N PHE A 58 -0.21 -12.68 2.49
CA PHE A 58 0.75 -13.70 2.09
C PHE A 58 1.27 -14.45 3.31
N PRO A 59 1.71 -15.72 3.21
CA PRO A 59 2.32 -16.40 4.35
C PRO A 59 3.62 -15.71 4.79
N LEU A 60 3.88 -15.59 6.10
CA LEU A 60 5.14 -15.10 6.64
C LEU A 60 6.26 -16.14 6.45
N SER A 61 6.76 -16.22 5.22
CA SER A 61 7.74 -17.21 4.78
C SER A 61 8.58 -16.67 3.61
N GLY A 62 9.67 -17.36 3.27
CA GLY A 62 10.46 -17.03 2.08
C GLY A 62 9.63 -17.03 0.79
N PRO A 63 8.90 -18.11 0.47
CA PRO A 63 8.01 -18.14 -0.69
C PRO A 63 6.93 -17.06 -0.66
N GLY A 64 6.30 -16.82 0.49
CA GLY A 64 5.29 -15.77 0.62
C GLY A 64 5.85 -14.35 0.42
N LEU A 65 7.10 -14.09 0.79
CA LEU A 65 7.77 -12.83 0.51
C LEU A 65 8.03 -12.63 -0.99
N GLU A 66 8.31 -13.70 -1.74
CA GLU A 66 8.46 -13.64 -3.20
C GLU A 66 7.10 -13.46 -3.91
N GLU A 67 6.04 -14.09 -3.42
CA GLU A 67 4.67 -13.83 -3.89
C GLU A 67 4.26 -12.38 -3.67
N LEU A 68 4.56 -11.84 -2.48
CA LEU A 68 4.36 -10.44 -2.14
C LEU A 68 5.15 -9.53 -3.10
N ARG A 69 6.43 -9.83 -3.37
CA ARG A 69 7.26 -9.08 -4.32
C ARG A 69 6.63 -9.02 -5.70
N ALA A 70 6.19 -10.18 -6.21
CA ALA A 70 5.53 -10.25 -7.53
C ALA A 70 4.22 -9.46 -7.55
N TRP A 71 3.43 -9.50 -6.46
CA TRP A 71 2.19 -8.76 -6.33
C TRP A 71 2.41 -7.25 -6.30
N VAL A 72 3.37 -6.75 -5.50
CA VAL A 72 3.79 -5.33 -5.50
C VAL A 72 4.30 -4.92 -6.89
N GLY A 73 5.00 -5.82 -7.60
CA GLY A 73 5.39 -5.69 -9.01
C GLY A 73 4.26 -5.31 -9.94
N ARG A 74 3.19 -6.11 -9.91
CA ARG A 74 2.02 -5.91 -10.77
C ARG A 74 1.30 -4.59 -10.45
N TRP A 75 1.12 -4.29 -9.17
CA TRP A 75 0.49 -3.03 -8.75
C TRP A 75 1.30 -1.80 -9.08
N SER A 76 2.63 -1.87 -8.94
CA SER A 76 3.52 -0.78 -9.35
C SER A 76 3.36 -0.49 -10.84
N ALA A 77 3.39 -1.52 -11.67
CA ALA A 77 3.19 -1.36 -13.11
C ALA A 77 1.80 -0.78 -13.43
N ALA A 78 0.76 -1.30 -12.80
CA ALA A 78 -0.62 -0.87 -13.05
C ALA A 78 -0.87 0.60 -12.66
N ILE A 79 -0.43 1.02 -11.46
CA ILE A 79 -0.61 2.40 -10.98
C ILE A 79 0.26 3.37 -11.79
N ASN A 80 1.51 3.00 -12.07
CA ASN A 80 2.42 3.88 -12.80
C ASN A 80 2.07 4.04 -14.29
N ALA A 81 1.32 3.11 -14.88
CA ALA A 81 0.80 3.23 -16.25
C ALA A 81 -0.36 4.24 -16.40
N ARG A 82 -1.01 4.64 -15.29
CA ARG A 82 -2.11 5.61 -15.31
C ARG A 82 -1.63 7.00 -15.76
N PRO A 83 -2.49 7.83 -16.37
CA PRO A 83 -2.19 9.24 -16.54
C PRO A 83 -1.98 9.91 -15.18
N PRO A 84 -0.99 10.82 -15.04
CA PRO A 84 -0.81 11.56 -13.80
C PRO A 84 -2.02 12.46 -13.54
N ARG A 85 -2.52 12.47 -12.30
CA ARG A 85 -3.54 13.42 -11.84
C ARG A 85 -2.91 14.76 -11.52
N SER A 86 -3.63 15.83 -11.81
CA SER A 86 -3.29 17.19 -11.38
C SER A 86 -3.33 17.34 -9.85
N LEU A 87 -2.78 18.44 -9.34
CA LEU A 87 -2.86 18.77 -7.92
C LEU A 87 -4.32 18.93 -7.46
N ALA A 88 -5.16 19.58 -8.27
CA ALA A 88 -6.57 19.81 -7.96
C ALA A 88 -7.33 18.48 -7.77
N GLU A 89 -7.21 17.56 -8.73
CA GLU A 89 -7.83 16.24 -8.65
C GLU A 89 -7.37 15.45 -7.40
N ASN A 90 -6.08 15.54 -7.04
CA ASN A 90 -5.59 14.89 -5.84
C ASN A 90 -6.18 15.51 -4.56
N LEU A 91 -6.28 16.84 -4.48
CA LEU A 91 -6.89 17.51 -3.33
C LEU A 91 -8.38 17.15 -3.19
N GLU A 92 -9.11 17.05 -4.29
CA GLU A 92 -10.51 16.62 -4.31
C GLU A 92 -10.67 15.19 -3.78
N ARG A 93 -9.83 14.25 -4.24
CA ARG A 93 -9.82 12.87 -3.72
C ARG A 93 -9.62 12.83 -2.21
N ARG A 94 -8.66 13.59 -1.69
CA ARG A 94 -8.39 13.67 -0.25
C ARG A 94 -9.59 14.25 0.50
N ALA A 95 -10.19 15.33 -0.02
CA ALA A 95 -11.36 15.94 0.60
C ALA A 95 -12.55 14.97 0.65
N ALA A 96 -12.81 14.25 -0.44
CA ALA A 96 -13.86 13.23 -0.52
C ALA A 96 -13.65 12.12 0.53
N LEU A 97 -12.41 11.63 0.68
CA LEU A 97 -12.08 10.63 1.70
C LEU A 97 -12.31 11.17 3.12
N GLN A 98 -11.95 12.42 3.39
CA GLN A 98 -12.20 13.04 4.70
C GLN A 98 -13.69 13.15 5.03
N VAL A 99 -14.51 13.49 4.03
CA VAL A 99 -15.97 13.52 4.18
C VAL A 99 -16.51 12.12 4.47
N GLN A 100 -16.07 11.09 3.72
CA GLN A 100 -16.46 9.71 3.99
C GLN A 100 -16.09 9.26 5.41
N LYS A 101 -14.84 9.54 5.85
CA LYS A 101 -14.39 9.19 7.21
C LYS A 101 -15.18 9.91 8.30
N ALA A 102 -15.58 11.16 8.07
CA ALA A 102 -16.42 11.91 9.01
C ALA A 102 -17.86 11.36 9.10
N GLN A 103 -18.36 10.76 8.01
CA GLN A 103 -19.69 10.14 7.97
C GLN A 103 -19.70 8.73 8.58
N ASN A 104 -18.58 7.98 8.48
CA ASN A 104 -18.43 6.62 9.01
C ASN A 104 -17.27 6.53 10.03
N PRO A 105 -17.45 7.02 11.26
CA PRO A 105 -16.40 7.00 12.27
C PRO A 105 -16.11 5.59 12.82
N GLU A 106 -17.08 4.67 12.78
CA GLU A 106 -16.95 3.32 13.38
C GLU A 106 -16.12 2.34 12.54
N GLU A 107 -15.96 2.56 11.23
CA GLU A 107 -15.11 1.74 10.34
C GLU A 107 -13.62 2.12 10.37
N ASN A 108 -13.25 3.22 11.04
CA ASN A 108 -11.90 3.80 11.01
C ASN A 108 -11.15 3.75 12.36
N ALA A 109 -11.70 3.02 13.36
CA ALA A 109 -11.11 2.86 14.70
C ALA A 109 -10.23 1.60 14.81
#